data_AF-A0A429G458-F1
#
_entry.id   AF-A0A429G458-F1
#
_cell.length_a   1.000
_cell.length_b   1.000
_cell.length_c   1.000
_cell.angle_alpha   90.00
_cell.angle_beta   90.00
_cell.angle_gamma   90.00
#
_symmetry.space_group_name_H-M   'P 1'
#
loop_
_entity.id
_entity.type
_entity.pdbx_description
1 polymer ?
#
loop_
_entity_poly.entity_id
_entity_poly.type
_entity_poly.pdbx_seq_one_letter_code
_entity_poly.pdbx_strand_id
1 'polypeptide(L)'
;MKEKNALNLTPTPLLLSTGKELGKMLIKDEWGFSRLMDLWKKGGRDEKLIVIFALRELLKKDYESSKSFVINVVDDIPDWEVCDQLAVRVVASLAVKNRDDMFFLMHNWVKSENKWARRLAAATLTAYIRKRKEDSGICLQLLDEMMGEEDKDVKKAIGWALREITKKDPEAVFKITKKDPEAVFKFLQKWAKQDKNARSIIRDGMKKLPKERQDEIKSLW
;
A
#
# COMPACT_ATOMS: atom_id res chain seq x y z
N MET A 1 -27.85 4.28 26.45
CA MET A 1 -26.63 3.54 26.05
C MET A 1 -26.74 3.24 24.57
N LYS A 2 -25.84 3.77 23.73
CA LYS A 2 -25.80 3.40 22.31
C LYS A 2 -25.08 2.06 22.20
N GLU A 3 -25.83 0.99 21.95
CA GLU A 3 -25.26 -0.28 21.49
C GLU A 3 -24.47 -0.01 20.21
N LYS A 4 -23.14 -0.07 20.33
CA LYS A 4 -22.29 -0.25 19.15
C LYS A 4 -22.61 -1.65 18.64
N ASN A 5 -23.40 -1.72 17.57
CA ASN A 5 -23.46 -2.90 16.71
C ASN A 5 -22.05 -3.16 16.19
N ALA A 6 -21.23 -3.87 16.98
CA ALA A 6 -20.01 -4.47 16.48
C ALA A 6 -20.48 -5.55 15.51
N LEU A 7 -20.45 -5.24 14.22
CA LEU A 7 -20.67 -6.22 13.16
C LEU A 7 -19.88 -7.47 13.55
N ASN A 8 -20.57 -8.60 13.68
CA ASN A 8 -20.00 -9.88 14.09
C ASN A 8 -19.20 -10.45 12.90
N LEU A 9 -18.14 -9.75 12.50
CA LEU A 9 -17.35 -10.05 11.32
C LEU A 9 -16.48 -11.28 11.59
N THR A 10 -16.32 -12.13 10.58
CA THR A 10 -15.44 -13.29 10.68
C THR A 10 -14.00 -12.81 10.96
N PRO A 11 -13.31 -13.40 11.96
CA PRO A 11 -11.96 -13.01 12.29
C PRO A 11 -10.99 -13.17 11.12
N THR A 12 -10.24 -12.12 10.81
CA THR A 12 -9.24 -12.12 9.72
C THR A 12 -8.24 -13.28 9.80
N PRO A 13 -7.77 -13.75 10.99
CA PRO A 13 -6.91 -14.93 11.07
C PRO A 13 -7.53 -16.21 10.50
N LEU A 14 -8.85 -16.40 10.68
CA LEU A 14 -9.58 -17.55 10.13
C LEU A 14 -9.74 -17.45 8.61
N LEU A 15 -10.05 -16.25 8.11
CA LEU A 15 -10.11 -16.00 6.67
C LEU A 15 -8.73 -16.21 6.01
N LEU A 16 -7.66 -15.83 6.70
CA LEU A 16 -6.28 -16.03 6.26
C LEU A 16 -5.91 -17.50 6.16
N SER A 17 -6.19 -18.30 7.18
CA SER A 17 -5.92 -19.75 7.11
C SER A 17 -6.74 -20.39 5.99
N THR A 18 -8.01 -20.05 5.88
CA THR A 18 -8.93 -20.54 4.84
C THR A 18 -8.42 -20.22 3.43
N GLY A 19 -8.16 -18.95 3.15
CA GLY A 19 -7.68 -18.52 1.84
C GLY A 19 -6.30 -19.08 1.49
N LYS A 20 -5.41 -19.26 2.48
CA LYS A 20 -4.12 -19.90 2.25
C LYS A 20 -4.27 -21.36 1.81
N GLU A 21 -5.12 -22.15 2.48
CA GLU A 21 -5.35 -23.54 2.07
C GLU A 21 -6.04 -23.61 0.71
N LEU A 22 -7.05 -22.76 0.46
CA LEU A 22 -7.67 -22.64 -0.87
C LEU A 22 -6.63 -22.35 -1.95
N GLY A 23 -5.75 -21.37 -1.72
CA GLY A 23 -4.69 -20.99 -2.66
C GLY A 23 -3.76 -22.15 -2.98
N LYS A 24 -3.38 -22.98 -2.00
CA LYS A 24 -2.56 -24.18 -2.24
C LYS A 24 -3.29 -25.22 -3.09
N MET A 25 -4.59 -25.43 -2.85
CA MET A 25 -5.40 -26.36 -3.65
C MET A 25 -5.50 -25.91 -5.10
N LEU A 26 -5.61 -24.60 -5.33
CA LEU A 26 -5.74 -24.01 -6.67
C LEU A 26 -4.42 -23.95 -7.46
N ILE A 27 -3.25 -24.23 -6.87
CA ILE A 27 -1.96 -24.19 -7.60
C ILE A 27 -1.95 -25.09 -8.83
N LYS A 28 -2.67 -26.20 -8.79
CA LYS A 28 -2.74 -27.19 -9.88
C LYS A 28 -4.03 -27.07 -10.71
N ASP A 29 -4.88 -26.10 -10.40
CA ASP A 29 -6.17 -25.92 -11.07
C ASP A 29 -6.05 -24.86 -12.15
N GLU A 30 -6.17 -25.27 -13.42
CA GLU A 30 -6.13 -24.39 -14.59
C GLU A 30 -7.20 -23.27 -14.52
N TRP A 31 -8.29 -23.51 -13.79
CA TRP A 31 -9.40 -22.55 -13.64
C TRP A 31 -9.32 -21.73 -12.35
N GLY A 32 -8.24 -21.85 -11.58
CA GLY A 32 -8.11 -21.25 -10.24
C GLY A 32 -8.33 -19.74 -10.24
N PHE A 33 -7.68 -19.00 -11.15
CA PHE A 33 -7.84 -17.55 -11.23
C PHE A 33 -9.25 -17.13 -11.65
N SER A 34 -9.87 -17.85 -12.60
CA SER A 34 -11.24 -17.56 -13.05
C SER A 34 -12.26 -17.74 -11.90
N ARG A 35 -12.15 -18.83 -11.14
CA ARG A 35 -13.01 -19.08 -9.97
C ARG A 35 -12.81 -18.04 -8.87
N LEU A 36 -11.57 -17.62 -8.61
CA LEU A 36 -11.29 -16.55 -7.66
C LEU A 36 -11.87 -15.20 -8.14
N MET A 37 -11.90 -14.96 -9.44
CA MET A 37 -12.47 -13.73 -10.02
C MET A 37 -13.98 -13.71 -9.84
N ASP A 38 -14.66 -14.84 -10.09
CA ASP A 38 -16.09 -14.98 -9.84
C ASP A 38 -16.43 -14.77 -8.36
N LEU A 39 -15.62 -15.35 -7.46
CA LEU A 39 -15.77 -15.18 -6.02
C LEU A 39 -15.55 -13.73 -5.59
N TRP A 40 -14.58 -13.03 -6.17
CA TRP A 40 -14.35 -11.60 -5.91
C TRP A 40 -15.55 -10.74 -6.30
N LYS A 41 -16.09 -10.96 -7.51
CA LYS A 41 -17.20 -10.18 -8.07
C LYS A 41 -18.51 -10.40 -7.31
N LYS A 42 -18.81 -11.64 -6.92
CA LYS A 42 -20.07 -12.00 -6.23
C LYS A 42 -19.99 -11.88 -4.72
N GLY A 43 -18.78 -11.94 -4.15
CA GLY A 43 -18.55 -12.06 -2.71
C GLY A 43 -18.52 -10.72 -1.96
N GLY A 44 -18.74 -10.81 -0.65
CA GLY A 44 -18.62 -9.69 0.29
C GLY A 44 -17.20 -9.52 0.80
N ARG A 45 -17.07 -8.97 2.01
CA ARG A 45 -15.78 -8.75 2.67
C ARG A 45 -14.98 -10.05 2.81
N ASP A 46 -15.60 -11.07 3.38
CA ASP A 46 -14.90 -12.30 3.78
C ASP A 46 -14.38 -13.06 2.57
N GLU A 47 -15.20 -13.18 1.52
CA GLU A 47 -14.82 -13.79 0.25
C GLU A 47 -13.67 -13.02 -0.42
N LYS A 48 -13.73 -11.69 -0.48
CA LYS A 48 -12.64 -10.88 -1.05
C LYS A 48 -11.33 -11.06 -0.26
N LEU A 49 -11.39 -11.12 1.07
CA LEU A 49 -10.21 -11.41 1.89
C LEU A 49 -9.67 -12.82 1.65
N ILE A 50 -10.53 -13.84 1.59
CA ILE A 50 -10.14 -15.22 1.23
C ILE A 50 -9.44 -15.25 -0.13
N VAL A 51 -9.99 -14.56 -1.14
CA VAL A 51 -9.39 -14.42 -2.47
C VAL A 51 -7.99 -13.80 -2.39
N ILE A 52 -7.82 -12.69 -1.67
CA ILE A 52 -6.51 -12.05 -1.47
C ILE A 52 -5.49 -13.02 -0.86
N PHE A 53 -5.91 -13.79 0.14
CA PHE A 53 -5.04 -14.73 0.81
C PHE A 53 -4.71 -15.96 -0.06
N ALA A 54 -5.63 -16.39 -0.93
CA ALA A 54 -5.39 -17.42 -1.93
C ALA A 54 -4.43 -16.94 -3.02
N LEU A 55 -4.63 -15.72 -3.55
CA LEU A 55 -3.75 -15.11 -4.56
C LEU A 55 -2.30 -15.00 -4.07
N ARG A 56 -2.09 -14.80 -2.77
CA ARG A 56 -0.74 -14.81 -2.17
C ARG A 56 0.00 -16.13 -2.36
N GLU A 57 -0.70 -17.25 -2.42
CA GLU A 57 -0.10 -18.56 -2.68
C GLU A 57 0.10 -18.77 -4.19
N LEU A 58 -0.89 -18.41 -5.00
CA LEU A 58 -0.83 -18.54 -6.47
C LEU A 58 0.26 -17.67 -7.10
N LEU A 59 0.47 -16.45 -6.61
CA LEU A 59 1.52 -15.55 -7.12
C LEU A 59 2.93 -16.12 -6.97
N LYS A 60 3.13 -17.11 -6.08
CA LYS A 60 4.43 -17.78 -5.95
C LYS A 60 4.78 -18.57 -7.20
N LYS A 61 3.77 -19.05 -7.93
CA LYS A 61 3.87 -19.90 -9.11
C LYS A 61 3.58 -19.15 -10.41
N ASP A 62 2.58 -18.27 -10.40
CA ASP A 62 2.15 -17.54 -11.59
C ASP A 62 2.08 -16.03 -11.31
N TYR A 63 3.11 -15.32 -11.76
CA TYR A 63 3.22 -13.88 -11.61
C TYR A 63 2.25 -13.14 -12.55
N GLU A 64 2.20 -13.51 -13.83
CA GLU A 64 1.45 -12.77 -14.86
C GLU A 64 -0.05 -12.86 -14.64
N SER A 65 -0.57 -14.05 -14.30
CA SER A 65 -2.01 -14.20 -13.99
C SER A 65 -2.39 -13.49 -12.70
N SER A 66 -1.50 -13.48 -11.70
CA SER A 66 -1.73 -12.75 -10.44
C SER A 66 -1.71 -11.23 -10.64
N LYS A 67 -0.77 -10.72 -11.45
CA LYS A 67 -0.73 -9.31 -11.86
C LYS A 67 -2.00 -8.93 -12.63
N SER A 68 -2.37 -9.74 -13.62
CA SER A 68 -3.60 -9.55 -14.40
C SER A 68 -4.83 -9.55 -13.51
N PHE A 69 -4.90 -10.42 -12.51
CA PHE A 69 -5.99 -10.40 -11.52
C PHE A 69 -6.08 -9.05 -10.80
N VAL A 70 -4.95 -8.55 -10.27
CA VAL A 70 -4.90 -7.25 -9.57
C VAL A 70 -5.37 -6.12 -10.47
N ILE A 71 -4.91 -6.07 -11.72
CA ILE A 71 -5.33 -5.05 -12.71
C ILE A 71 -6.85 -5.09 -12.91
N ASN A 72 -7.45 -6.27 -12.98
CA ASN A 72 -8.89 -6.42 -13.18
C ASN A 72 -9.75 -6.05 -11.97
N VAL A 73 -9.19 -6.03 -10.75
CA VAL A 73 -9.96 -5.76 -9.52
C VAL A 73 -9.65 -4.43 -8.87
N VAL A 74 -8.64 -3.69 -9.35
CA VAL A 74 -8.20 -2.43 -8.73
C VAL A 74 -9.34 -1.42 -8.63
N ASP A 75 -10.21 -1.37 -9.63
CA ASP A 75 -11.33 -0.45 -9.64
C ASP A 75 -12.54 -0.92 -8.82
N ASP A 76 -12.59 -2.22 -8.49
CA ASP A 76 -13.67 -2.86 -7.74
C ASP A 76 -13.39 -2.97 -6.22
N ILE A 77 -12.34 -2.32 -5.73
CA ILE A 77 -11.99 -2.33 -4.31
C ILE A 77 -13.06 -1.55 -3.51
N PRO A 78 -13.74 -2.18 -2.53
CA PRO A 78 -14.88 -1.55 -1.88
C PRO A 78 -14.50 -0.60 -0.74
N ASP A 79 -13.41 -0.90 -0.03
CA ASP A 79 -13.03 -0.23 1.21
C ASP A 79 -11.53 -0.31 1.49
N TRP A 80 -11.13 0.37 2.56
CA TRP A 80 -9.73 0.47 2.99
C TRP A 80 -9.16 -0.86 3.50
N GLU A 81 -9.97 -1.77 4.06
CA GLU A 81 -9.48 -3.04 4.60
C GLU A 81 -9.09 -3.98 3.45
N VAL A 82 -9.98 -4.13 2.47
CA VAL A 82 -9.71 -4.92 1.26
C VAL A 82 -8.52 -4.33 0.51
N CYS A 83 -8.48 -3.00 0.35
CA CYS A 83 -7.36 -2.29 -0.27
C CYS A 83 -6.02 -2.62 0.41
N ASP A 84 -5.95 -2.46 1.74
CA ASP A 84 -4.71 -2.63 2.48
C ASP A 84 -4.24 -4.09 2.52
N GLN A 85 -5.17 -5.06 2.59
CA GLN A 85 -4.83 -6.48 2.50
C GLN A 85 -4.31 -6.83 1.10
N LEU A 86 -4.95 -6.34 0.04
CA LEU A 86 -4.47 -6.55 -1.33
C LEU A 86 -3.06 -5.95 -1.51
N ALA A 87 -2.86 -4.70 -1.09
CA ALA A 87 -1.57 -4.01 -1.12
C ALA A 87 -0.46 -4.81 -0.41
N VAL A 88 -0.66 -5.12 0.88
CA VAL A 88 0.38 -5.70 1.75
C VAL A 88 0.66 -7.16 1.40
N ARG A 89 -0.35 -7.92 1.02
CA ARG A 89 -0.23 -9.38 0.83
C ARG A 89 0.17 -9.74 -0.60
N VAL A 90 -0.40 -9.06 -1.58
CA VAL A 90 -0.28 -9.42 -3.00
C VAL A 90 0.60 -8.42 -3.73
N VAL A 91 0.17 -7.16 -3.86
CA VAL A 91 0.84 -6.17 -4.73
C VAL A 91 2.29 -5.91 -4.30
N ALA A 92 2.56 -5.79 -3.00
CA ALA A 92 3.92 -5.63 -2.51
C ALA A 92 4.81 -6.86 -2.81
N SER A 93 4.24 -8.06 -2.84
CA SER A 93 4.96 -9.28 -3.20
C SER A 93 5.22 -9.35 -4.70
N LEU A 94 4.27 -8.89 -5.53
CA LEU A 94 4.48 -8.73 -6.97
C LEU A 94 5.60 -7.72 -7.24
N ALA A 95 5.60 -6.57 -6.56
CA ALA A 95 6.61 -5.53 -6.74
C ALA A 95 8.00 -6.00 -6.32
N VAL A 96 8.11 -6.84 -5.28
CA VAL A 96 9.39 -7.44 -4.87
C VAL A 96 9.93 -8.39 -5.95
N LYS A 97 9.04 -9.11 -6.65
CA LYS A 97 9.43 -10.03 -7.74
C LYS A 97 9.84 -9.27 -9.01
N ASN A 98 9.08 -8.25 -9.39
CA ASN A 98 9.37 -7.41 -10.53
C ASN A 98 9.01 -5.95 -10.20
N ARG A 99 10.04 -5.17 -9.85
CA ARG A 99 9.89 -3.79 -9.40
C ARG A 99 9.41 -2.90 -10.54
N ASP A 100 10.08 -2.95 -11.67
CA ASP A 100 9.88 -1.97 -12.74
C ASP A 100 8.46 -2.09 -13.33
N ASP A 101 7.97 -3.33 -13.51
CA ASP A 101 6.59 -3.61 -13.97
C ASP A 101 5.53 -3.09 -12.99
N MET A 102 5.67 -3.39 -11.69
CA MET A 102 4.69 -2.95 -10.70
C MET A 102 4.77 -1.44 -10.41
N PHE A 103 5.95 -0.83 -10.46
CA PHE A 103 6.08 0.62 -10.31
C PHE A 103 5.48 1.35 -11.52
N PHE A 104 5.60 0.82 -12.73
CA PHE A 104 4.89 1.35 -13.90
C PHE A 104 3.36 1.38 -13.66
N LEU A 105 2.77 0.28 -13.16
CA LEU A 105 1.35 0.25 -12.81
C LEU A 105 1.01 1.24 -11.69
N MET A 106 1.81 1.30 -10.64
CA MET A 106 1.57 2.22 -9.52
C MET A 106 1.63 3.70 -9.96
N HIS A 107 2.53 4.09 -10.86
CA HIS A 107 2.56 5.44 -11.44
C HIS A 107 1.28 5.79 -12.22
N ASN A 108 0.60 4.80 -12.79
CA ASN A 108 -0.73 5.02 -13.39
C ASN A 108 -1.82 5.11 -12.31
N TRP A 109 -1.77 4.24 -11.29
CA TRP A 109 -2.76 4.23 -10.21
C TRP A 109 -2.76 5.50 -9.38
N VAL A 110 -1.60 6.13 -9.11
CA VAL A 110 -1.54 7.40 -8.37
C VAL A 110 -2.25 8.56 -9.09
N LYS A 111 -2.48 8.44 -10.39
CA LYS A 111 -3.20 9.42 -11.24
C LYS A 111 -4.65 9.04 -11.51
N SER A 112 -5.10 7.89 -11.00
CA SER A 112 -6.47 7.42 -11.23
C SER A 112 -7.49 8.31 -10.49
N GLU A 113 -8.64 8.54 -11.10
CA GLU A 113 -9.81 9.15 -10.45
C GLU A 113 -10.31 8.28 -9.28
N ASN A 114 -10.10 6.97 -9.35
CA ASN A 114 -10.47 6.05 -8.29
C ASN A 114 -9.52 6.18 -7.08
N LYS A 115 -10.06 6.65 -5.96
CA LYS A 115 -9.28 6.80 -4.72
C LYS A 115 -8.68 5.49 -4.22
N TRP A 116 -9.32 4.35 -4.47
CA TRP A 116 -8.81 3.06 -4.01
C TRP A 116 -7.62 2.58 -4.82
N ALA A 117 -7.56 2.91 -6.12
CA ALA A 117 -6.35 2.71 -6.91
C ALA A 117 -5.18 3.55 -6.37
N ARG A 118 -5.42 4.85 -6.11
CA ARG A 118 -4.41 5.74 -5.49
C ARG A 118 -3.96 5.21 -4.12
N ARG A 119 -4.91 4.81 -3.27
CA ARG A 119 -4.62 4.21 -1.95
C ARG A 119 -3.81 2.92 -2.09
N LEU A 120 -4.16 2.05 -3.05
CA LEU A 120 -3.48 0.77 -3.27
C LEU A 120 -1.99 1.00 -3.58
N ALA A 121 -1.68 1.96 -4.45
CA ALA A 121 -0.29 2.35 -4.75
C ALA A 121 0.46 2.78 -3.48
N ALA A 122 -0.09 3.73 -2.71
CA ALA A 122 0.55 4.21 -1.49
C ALA A 122 0.70 3.12 -0.42
N ALA A 123 -0.36 2.35 -0.14
CA ALA A 123 -0.34 1.29 0.86
C ALA A 123 0.64 0.16 0.52
N THR A 124 0.84 -0.13 -0.77
CA THR A 124 1.78 -1.14 -1.26
C THR A 124 3.21 -0.86 -0.80
N LEU A 125 3.63 0.41 -0.81
CA LEU A 125 4.98 0.82 -0.43
C LEU A 125 5.33 0.38 1.00
N THR A 126 4.35 0.37 1.91
CA THR A 126 4.58 0.03 3.34
C THR A 126 5.18 -1.37 3.52
N ALA A 127 4.65 -2.37 2.80
CA ALA A 127 5.15 -3.74 2.87
C ALA A 127 6.34 -3.97 1.94
N TYR A 128 6.42 -3.21 0.85
CA TYR A 128 7.51 -3.23 -0.10
C TYR A 128 8.84 -2.80 0.54
N ILE A 129 8.88 -1.63 1.19
CA ILE A 129 10.08 -1.04 1.82
C ILE A 129 10.64 -1.93 2.93
N ARG A 130 9.77 -2.66 3.64
CA ARG A 130 10.21 -3.63 4.66
C ARG A 130 11.09 -4.74 4.09
N LYS A 131 10.94 -5.06 2.80
CA LYS A 131 11.69 -6.09 2.08
C LYS A 131 12.79 -5.50 1.18
N ARG A 132 12.59 -4.29 0.65
CA ARG A 132 13.45 -3.61 -0.33
C ARG A 132 13.76 -2.20 0.15
N LYS A 133 14.53 -2.08 1.24
CA LYS A 133 14.85 -0.78 1.87
C LYS A 133 15.67 0.13 0.95
N GLU A 134 16.48 -0.47 0.09
CA GLU A 134 17.31 0.21 -0.91
C GLU A 134 16.48 0.96 -1.97
N ASP A 135 15.22 0.59 -2.14
CA ASP A 135 14.28 1.26 -3.04
C ASP A 135 13.48 2.38 -2.34
N SER A 136 13.83 2.76 -1.11
CA SER A 136 13.13 3.85 -0.40
C SER A 136 13.15 5.17 -1.18
N GLY A 137 14.21 5.42 -1.96
CA GLY A 137 14.32 6.60 -2.82
C GLY A 137 13.24 6.67 -3.90
N ILE A 138 13.04 5.60 -4.68
CA ILE A 138 11.98 5.53 -5.70
C ILE A 138 10.59 5.52 -5.06
N CYS A 139 10.45 4.93 -3.86
CA CYS A 139 9.20 5.02 -3.10
C CYS A 139 8.87 6.48 -2.70
N LEU A 140 9.87 7.26 -2.27
CA LEU A 140 9.68 8.68 -1.98
C LEU A 140 9.31 9.49 -3.23
N GLN A 141 9.87 9.15 -4.39
CA GLN A 141 9.51 9.80 -5.67
C GLN A 141 8.03 9.59 -5.99
N LEU A 142 7.54 8.36 -5.87
CA LEU A 142 6.13 8.07 -6.08
C LEU A 142 5.24 8.80 -5.07
N LEU A 143 5.66 8.91 -3.80
CA LEU A 143 4.91 9.65 -2.78
C LEU A 143 4.91 11.16 -3.02
N ASP A 144 5.96 11.74 -3.60
CA ASP A 144 6.02 13.18 -3.95
C ASP A 144 4.89 13.58 -4.89
N GLU A 145 4.54 12.72 -5.86
CA GLU A 145 3.41 12.92 -6.77
C GLU A 145 2.06 12.97 -6.02
N MET A 146 1.99 12.39 -4.83
CA MET A 146 0.75 12.24 -4.06
C MET A 146 0.61 13.21 -2.88
N MET A 147 1.62 14.02 -2.57
CA MET A 147 1.61 14.82 -1.33
C MET A 147 0.52 15.90 -1.31
N GLY A 148 0.03 16.32 -2.48
CA GLY A 148 -1.12 17.22 -2.64
C GLY A 148 -2.49 16.54 -2.59
N GLU A 149 -2.56 15.24 -2.27
CA GLU A 149 -3.80 14.49 -2.16
C GLU A 149 -4.80 15.18 -1.22
N GLU A 150 -6.09 15.03 -1.48
CA GLU A 150 -7.17 15.63 -0.68
C GLU A 150 -7.97 14.59 0.10
N ASP A 151 -8.15 13.39 -0.48
CA ASP A 151 -8.93 12.31 0.11
C ASP A 151 -8.30 11.78 1.41
N LYS A 152 -9.13 11.68 2.46
CA LYS A 152 -8.67 11.32 3.81
C LYS A 152 -8.19 9.87 3.91
N ASP A 153 -8.76 8.96 3.14
CA ASP A 153 -8.33 7.56 3.13
C ASP A 153 -6.98 7.49 2.44
N VAL A 154 -6.81 8.10 1.28
CA VAL A 154 -5.52 8.07 0.57
C VAL A 154 -4.41 8.73 1.39
N LYS A 155 -4.67 9.89 2.02
CA LYS A 155 -3.73 10.57 2.95
C LYS A 155 -3.18 9.65 4.03
N LYS A 156 -4.03 8.80 4.62
CA LYS A 156 -3.60 7.86 5.67
C LYS A 156 -2.63 6.81 5.11
N ALA A 157 -2.85 6.33 3.89
CA ALA A 157 -1.94 5.37 3.26
C ALA A 157 -0.60 6.01 2.90
N ILE A 158 -0.61 7.24 2.37
CA ILE A 158 0.60 8.02 2.09
C ILE A 158 1.40 8.25 3.39
N GLY A 159 0.73 8.72 4.45
CA GLY A 159 1.35 8.93 5.77
C GLY A 159 1.91 7.64 6.36
N TRP A 160 1.20 6.51 6.20
CA TRP A 160 1.69 5.20 6.64
C TRP A 160 2.94 4.76 5.86
N ALA A 161 2.95 4.90 4.54
CA ALA A 161 4.11 4.60 3.71
C ALA A 161 5.31 5.44 4.11
N LEU A 162 5.12 6.76 4.22
CA LEU A 162 6.16 7.70 4.61
C LEU A 162 6.72 7.39 6.00
N ARG A 163 5.85 7.03 6.96
CA ARG A 163 6.28 6.62 8.30
C ARG A 163 7.13 5.36 8.27
N GLU A 164 6.83 4.41 7.38
CA GLU A 164 7.65 3.21 7.23
C GLU A 164 9.01 3.54 6.60
N ILE A 165 9.07 4.44 5.61
CA ILE A 165 10.33 4.96 5.05
C ILE A 165 11.16 5.61 6.16
N THR A 166 10.60 6.58 6.88
CA THR A 166 11.27 7.26 8.00
C THR A 166 11.82 6.27 9.04
N LYS A 167 11.11 5.16 9.29
CA LYS A 167 11.56 4.12 10.23
C LYS A 167 12.71 3.28 9.68
N LYS A 168 12.66 2.92 8.39
CA LYS A 168 13.51 1.90 7.78
C LYS A 168 14.77 2.47 7.15
N ASP A 169 14.65 3.65 6.57
CA ASP A 169 15.71 4.35 5.86
C ASP A 169 15.50 5.87 5.98
N PRO A 170 15.79 6.47 7.14
CA PRO A 170 15.65 7.92 7.32
C PRO A 170 16.55 8.74 6.38
N GLU A 171 17.56 8.10 5.77
CA GLU A 171 18.50 8.65 4.80
C GLU A 171 18.09 8.37 3.34
N ALA A 172 16.85 7.90 3.12
CA ALA A 172 16.35 7.48 1.81
C ALA A 172 16.45 8.58 0.76
N VAL A 173 17.17 8.31 -0.33
CA VAL A 173 17.61 9.35 -1.26
C VAL A 173 16.56 9.65 -2.33
N PHE A 174 16.10 10.90 -2.41
CA PHE A 174 15.09 11.35 -3.36
C PHE A 174 15.59 11.50 -4.82
N LYS A 175 16.90 11.64 -5.06
CA LYS A 175 17.53 11.78 -6.39
C LYS A 175 18.79 10.92 -6.50
N ILE A 176 19.17 10.50 -7.71
CA ILE A 176 20.26 9.54 -8.04
C ILE A 176 21.69 10.10 -7.72
N THR A 177 21.89 10.77 -6.60
CA THR A 177 23.19 11.33 -6.18
C THR A 177 23.33 11.22 -4.66
N LYS A 178 24.25 10.36 -4.20
CA LYS A 178 24.75 10.11 -2.82
C LYS A 178 23.69 10.00 -1.70
N LYS A 179 23.93 9.13 -0.73
CA LYS A 179 23.13 9.10 0.50
C LYS A 179 23.16 10.47 1.18
N ASP A 180 21.98 11.07 1.37
CA ASP A 180 21.78 12.28 2.16
C ASP A 180 21.07 11.88 3.45
N PRO A 181 21.77 11.93 4.61
CA PRO A 181 21.21 11.58 5.91
C PRO A 181 19.95 12.36 6.33
N GLU A 182 19.62 13.40 5.57
CA GLU A 182 18.49 14.28 5.84
C GLU A 182 17.43 14.24 4.73
N ALA A 183 17.50 13.31 3.78
CA ALA A 183 16.62 13.33 2.62
C ALA A 183 15.13 13.24 2.99
N VAL A 184 14.73 12.34 3.89
CA VAL A 184 13.33 12.28 4.38
C VAL A 184 12.95 13.54 5.15
N PHE A 185 13.88 14.09 5.93
CA PHE A 185 13.66 15.32 6.69
C PHE A 185 13.43 16.53 5.78
N LYS A 186 14.30 16.74 4.79
CA LYS A 186 14.19 17.78 3.76
C LYS A 186 12.93 17.63 2.91
N PHE A 187 12.56 16.39 2.57
CA PHE A 187 11.30 16.08 1.89
C PHE A 187 10.09 16.56 2.70
N LEU A 188 10.05 16.24 3.99
CA LEU A 188 8.96 16.67 4.88
C LEU A 188 8.95 18.20 5.04
N GLN A 189 10.11 18.85 5.18
CA GLN A 189 10.22 20.31 5.27
C GLN A 189 9.79 21.04 3.98
N LYS A 190 10.10 20.48 2.79
CA LYS A 190 9.63 21.00 1.50
C LYS A 190 8.10 21.09 1.51
N TRP A 191 7.43 19.97 1.77
CA TRP A 191 5.97 19.89 1.73
C TRP A 191 5.29 20.63 2.87
N ALA A 192 5.94 20.76 4.03
CA ALA A 192 5.49 21.57 5.15
C ALA A 192 5.19 23.02 4.74
N LYS A 193 6.11 23.60 3.95
CA LYS A 193 6.05 24.98 3.46
C LYS A 193 5.14 25.14 2.26
N GLN A 194 5.04 24.10 1.42
CA GLN A 194 4.39 24.18 0.12
C GLN A 194 2.86 24.00 0.19
N ASP A 195 2.36 23.07 1.02
CA ASP A 195 0.95 22.72 1.00
C ASP A 195 0.38 22.40 2.40
N LYS A 196 -0.69 23.12 2.78
CA LYS A 196 -1.42 22.86 4.02
C LYS A 196 -2.13 21.50 4.03
N ASN A 197 -2.52 20.97 2.87
CA ASN A 197 -3.17 19.67 2.74
C ASN A 197 -2.23 18.52 3.11
N ALA A 198 -0.93 18.69 2.84
CA ALA A 198 0.13 17.74 3.17
C ALA A 198 0.38 17.60 4.68
N ARG A 199 -0.01 18.57 5.52
CA ARG A 199 0.31 18.59 6.96
C ARG A 199 -0.14 17.34 7.71
N SER A 200 -1.29 16.76 7.33
CA SER A 200 -1.77 15.52 7.96
C SER A 200 -0.92 14.30 7.61
N ILE A 201 -0.47 14.21 6.34
CA ILE A 201 0.47 13.19 5.86
C ILE A 201 1.81 13.35 6.59
N ILE A 202 2.35 14.58 6.63
CA ILE A 202 3.63 14.91 7.26
C ILE A 202 3.61 14.53 8.74
N ARG A 203 2.54 14.89 9.47
CA ARG A 203 2.39 14.53 10.89
C ARG A 203 2.46 13.04 11.13
N ASP A 204 1.94 12.23 10.21
CA ASP A 204 2.02 10.78 10.35
C ASP A 204 3.39 10.23 9.95
N GLY A 205 3.94 10.73 8.84
CA GLY A 205 5.23 10.32 8.28
C GLY A 205 6.44 10.62 9.17
N MET A 206 6.41 11.74 9.90
CA MET A 206 7.53 12.20 10.74
C MET A 206 7.61 11.52 12.11
N LYS A 207 6.62 10.68 12.49
CA LYS A 207 6.51 10.06 13.84
C LYS A 207 7.73 9.25 14.27
N LYS A 208 8.63 8.90 13.34
CA LYS A 208 9.84 8.10 13.58
C LYS A 208 11.13 8.92 13.51
N LEU A 209 11.04 10.23 13.29
CA LEU A 209 12.17 11.16 13.45
C LEU A 209 12.41 11.49 14.93
N PRO A 210 13.62 11.96 15.29
CA PRO A 210 13.89 12.59 16.58
C PRO A 210 12.92 13.73 16.90
N LYS A 211 12.69 13.97 18.19
CA LYS A 211 11.72 14.95 18.65
C LYS A 211 12.06 16.36 18.20
N GLU A 212 13.34 16.73 18.22
CA GLU A 212 13.79 18.06 17.76
C GLU A 212 13.42 18.29 16.29
N ARG A 213 13.70 17.31 15.42
CA ARG A 213 13.35 17.37 13.98
C ARG A 213 11.84 17.45 13.75
N GLN A 214 11.04 16.73 14.54
CA GLN A 214 9.58 16.83 14.43
C GLN A 214 9.07 18.23 14.79
N ASP A 215 9.65 18.86 15.80
CA ASP A 215 9.23 20.18 16.26
C ASP A 215 9.73 21.29 15.30
N GLU A 216 10.90 21.11 14.68
CA GLU A 216 11.36 21.97 13.57
C GLU A 216 10.44 21.90 12.35
N ILE A 217 9.96 20.72 11.97
CA ILE A 217 8.99 20.62 10.86
C ILE A 217 7.67 21.32 11.23
N LYS A 218 7.21 21.18 12.47
CA LYS A 218 5.95 21.80 12.92
C LYS A 218 6.03 23.31 12.99
N SER A 219 7.20 23.91 13.26
CA SER A 219 7.34 25.37 13.34
C SER A 219 7.22 26.06 11.97
N LEU A 220 7.17 25.29 10.88
CA LEU A 220 6.98 25.79 9.52
C LEU A 220 5.51 26.13 9.18
N TRP A 221 4.56 25.87 10.09
CA TRP A 221 3.14 26.19 9.90
C TRP A 221 2.36 26.41 11.21
#